data_AF-V9M5I6-F1
#
_entry.id   AF-V9M5I6-F1
#
_cell.length_a   1.000
_cell.length_b   1.000
_cell.length_c   1.000
_cell.angle_alpha   90.00
_cell.angle_beta   90.00
_cell.angle_gamma   90.00
#
_symmetry.space_group_name_H-M   'P 1'
#
loop_
_entity.id
_entity.type
_entity.pdbx_description
1 polymer ?
#
loop_
_entity_poly.entity_id
_entity_poly.type
_entity_poly.pdbx_seq_one_letter_code
_entity_poly.pdbx_strand_id
1 'polypeptide(L)'
;MSEILYELVGIPLPNLLVANPENGRSHILFQLKVPIYTTDASRQKPILYANAIQQKLLELFKADPAYVGLVAKNPFSDSWKTYCLRDKPYSLNELAKNLELSWKDANKEIKQDDAIGLGRNCFVFHTARHWAYKEVRQYRGSTYTAWLDCVVKHCSGLNQGLNQPMTHGEVKGIAKSIARYCWKKDAYCYQEFIDRQSRKGTVGGKKSKRGCKDDSERSMKPWEELGIGQATYYRRKKKGLLSDSI
;
A
#
# COMPACT_ATOMS: atom_id res chain seq x y z
N MET A 1 23.59 -25.45 20.73
CA MET A 1 22.69 -25.96 19.65
C MET A 1 21.57 -26.81 20.20
N SER A 2 21.81 -27.70 21.17
CA SER A 2 20.76 -28.27 22.03
C SER A 2 20.02 -27.18 22.83
N GLU A 3 20.73 -26.18 23.36
CA GLU A 3 20.14 -25.13 24.22
C GLU A 3 19.04 -24.29 23.56
N ILE A 4 19.18 -23.92 22.27
CA ILE A 4 18.18 -23.09 21.56
C ILE A 4 16.81 -23.81 21.46
N LEU A 5 16.79 -25.14 21.32
CA LEU A 5 15.55 -25.90 21.21
C LEU A 5 14.92 -26.23 22.57
N TYR A 6 15.72 -26.34 23.64
CA TYR A 6 15.22 -26.64 24.98
C TYR A 6 14.68 -25.41 25.72
N GLU A 7 15.14 -24.20 25.40
CA GLU A 7 14.67 -22.96 26.05
C GLU A 7 13.35 -22.41 25.49
N LEU A 8 12.93 -22.85 24.30
CA LEU A 8 11.80 -22.27 23.56
C LEU A 8 10.53 -23.12 23.71
N VAL A 9 9.92 -23.08 24.90
CA VAL A 9 8.64 -23.73 25.18
C VAL A 9 7.53 -23.09 24.35
N GLY A 10 6.86 -23.90 23.52
CA GLY A 10 5.69 -23.48 22.73
C GLY A 10 5.99 -23.06 21.28
N ILE A 11 7.25 -22.99 20.86
CA ILE A 11 7.60 -22.60 19.49
C ILE A 11 7.43 -23.77 18.52
N PRO A 12 6.93 -23.56 17.29
CA PRO A 12 6.81 -24.63 16.30
C PRO A 12 8.18 -25.25 15.99
N LEU A 13 8.25 -26.57 16.10
CA LEU A 13 9.46 -27.34 15.79
C LEU A 13 9.73 -27.30 14.27
N PRO A 14 10.94 -26.95 13.81
CA PRO A 14 11.28 -26.99 12.39
C PRO A 14 11.16 -28.39 11.79
N ASN A 15 11.02 -28.47 10.47
CA ASN A 15 11.12 -29.76 9.77
C ASN A 15 12.58 -30.16 9.59
N LEU A 16 13.38 -29.21 9.08
CA LEU A 16 14.82 -29.39 8.87
C LEU A 16 15.59 -28.24 9.49
N LEU A 17 16.74 -28.57 10.06
CA LEU A 17 17.76 -27.61 10.46
C LEU A 17 19.08 -28.01 9.79
N VAL A 18 19.62 -27.13 8.96
CA VAL A 18 20.87 -27.37 8.23
C VAL A 18 21.93 -26.39 8.70
N ALA A 19 22.91 -26.87 9.46
CA ALA A 19 23.93 -26.05 10.09
C ALA A 19 25.30 -26.19 9.39
N ASN A 20 26.05 -25.09 9.35
CA ASN A 20 27.47 -25.15 9.04
C ASN A 20 28.23 -25.68 10.27
N PRO A 21 28.96 -26.80 10.18
CA PRO A 21 29.73 -27.33 11.30
C PRO A 21 30.84 -26.37 11.78
N GLU A 22 31.39 -25.52 10.91
CA GLU A 22 32.53 -24.65 11.24
C GLU A 22 32.13 -23.42 12.06
N ASN A 23 31.02 -22.76 11.69
CA ASN A 23 30.62 -21.48 12.29
C ASN A 23 29.23 -21.50 12.94
N GLY A 24 28.54 -22.65 12.92
CA GLY A 24 27.22 -22.84 13.54
C GLY A 24 26.06 -22.12 12.85
N ARG A 25 26.30 -21.32 11.80
CA ARG A 25 25.23 -20.64 11.05
C ARG A 25 24.32 -21.68 10.40
N SER A 26 23.03 -21.56 10.65
CA SER A 26 22.05 -22.56 10.24
C SER A 26 20.90 -21.96 9.44
N HIS A 27 20.31 -22.79 8.59
CA HIS A 27 19.04 -22.54 7.95
C HIS A 27 17.99 -23.43 8.57
N ILE A 28 16.86 -22.83 8.93
CA ILE A 28 15.71 -23.48 9.53
C ILE A 28 14.60 -23.53 8.47
N LEU A 29 14.09 -24.74 8.20
CA LEU A 29 13.08 -24.96 7.17
C LEU A 29 11.79 -25.48 7.81
N PHE A 30 10.69 -24.81 7.47
CA PHE A 30 9.33 -25.23 7.78
C PHE A 30 8.65 -25.69 6.49
N GLN A 31 8.19 -26.92 6.46
CA GLN A 31 7.50 -27.50 5.31
C GLN A 31 6.00 -27.27 5.45
N LEU A 32 5.39 -26.66 4.42
CA LEU A 32 3.95 -26.48 4.34
C LEU A 32 3.30 -27.65 3.61
N LYS A 33 2.16 -28.13 4.13
CA LYS A 33 1.34 -29.17 3.50
C LYS A 33 0.70 -28.69 2.20
N VAL A 34 0.31 -27.41 2.15
CA VAL A 34 -0.30 -26.78 0.97
C VAL A 34 0.65 -25.68 0.48
N PRO A 35 1.10 -25.73 -0.79
CA PRO A 35 1.99 -24.71 -1.33
C PRO A 35 1.25 -23.37 -1.49
N ILE A 36 2.00 -22.28 -1.38
CA ILE A 36 1.49 -20.92 -1.55
C ILE A 36 2.16 -20.33 -2.77
N TYR A 37 1.36 -20.04 -3.79
CA TYR A 37 1.83 -19.38 -5.00
C TYR A 37 1.94 -17.87 -4.76
N THR A 38 3.07 -17.27 -5.11
CA THR A 38 3.34 -15.83 -4.95
C THR A 38 3.16 -15.01 -6.24
N THR A 39 2.56 -15.61 -7.27
CA THR A 39 2.29 -14.93 -8.56
C THR A 39 1.17 -13.89 -8.46
N ASP A 40 1.09 -12.96 -9.43
CA ASP A 40 0.06 -11.92 -9.48
C ASP A 40 -1.38 -12.44 -9.51
N ALA A 41 -1.61 -13.64 -10.06
CA ALA A 41 -2.92 -14.28 -10.12
C ALA A 41 -3.34 -14.96 -8.80
N SER A 42 -2.44 -15.01 -7.82
CA SER A 42 -2.67 -15.70 -6.55
C SER A 42 -3.59 -14.93 -5.61
N ARG A 43 -4.22 -15.67 -4.69
CA ARG A 43 -5.04 -15.08 -3.63
C ARG A 43 -4.12 -14.36 -2.63
N GLN A 44 -4.36 -13.07 -2.45
CA GLN A 44 -3.56 -12.21 -1.56
C GLN A 44 -3.65 -12.61 -0.08
N LYS A 45 -4.82 -13.05 0.40
CA LYS A 45 -5.04 -13.40 1.81
C LYS A 45 -4.06 -14.49 2.33
N PRO A 46 -3.92 -15.65 1.66
CA PRO A 46 -2.90 -16.65 2.04
C PRO A 46 -1.46 -16.13 2.03
N ILE A 47 -1.09 -15.29 1.06
CA ILE A 47 0.26 -14.72 0.94
C ILE A 47 0.55 -13.81 2.14
N LEU A 48 -0.35 -12.89 2.44
CA LEU A 48 -0.22 -11.99 3.59
C LEU A 48 -0.14 -12.76 4.91
N TYR A 49 -0.97 -13.80 5.05
CA TYR A 49 -0.95 -14.64 6.25
C TYR A 49 0.36 -15.41 6.42
N ALA A 50 0.89 -15.97 5.33
CA ALA A 50 2.18 -16.65 5.34
C ALA A 50 3.35 -15.72 5.64
N ASN A 51 3.33 -14.51 5.07
CA ASN A 51 4.33 -13.49 5.36
C ASN A 51 4.30 -13.08 6.84
N ALA A 52 3.11 -12.90 7.43
CA ALA A 52 2.98 -12.58 8.85
C ALA A 52 3.55 -13.69 9.75
N ILE A 53 3.27 -14.96 9.42
CA ILE A 53 3.86 -16.13 10.09
C ILE A 53 5.37 -16.14 9.94
N GLN A 54 5.88 -15.92 8.74
CA GLN A 54 7.33 -15.88 8.46
C GLN A 54 8.01 -14.79 9.29
N GLN A 55 7.46 -13.57 9.35
CA GLN A 55 8.04 -12.48 10.15
C GLN A 55 8.11 -12.84 11.64
N LYS A 56 7.05 -13.43 12.20
CA LYS A 56 7.09 -13.91 13.59
C LYS A 56 8.12 -15.00 13.81
N LEU A 57 8.28 -15.93 12.86
CA LEU A 57 9.34 -16.93 12.95
C LEU A 57 10.73 -16.30 12.89
N LEU A 58 10.95 -15.30 12.02
CA LEU A 58 12.23 -14.58 11.95
C LEU A 58 12.54 -13.87 13.28
N GLU A 59 11.55 -13.21 13.89
CA GLU A 59 11.67 -12.58 15.22
C GLU A 59 12.02 -13.61 16.31
N LEU A 60 11.27 -14.72 16.38
CA LEU A 60 11.45 -15.75 17.39
C LEU A 60 12.81 -16.45 17.30
N PHE A 61 13.26 -16.77 16.09
CA PHE A 61 14.55 -17.41 15.86
C PHE A 61 15.72 -16.43 15.78
N LYS A 62 15.48 -15.12 16.00
CA LYS A 62 16.49 -14.05 15.84
C LYS A 62 17.25 -14.20 14.51
N ALA A 63 16.50 -14.50 13.46
CA ALA A 63 17.05 -14.77 12.15
C ALA A 63 17.67 -13.51 11.54
N ASP A 64 18.61 -13.71 10.61
CA ASP A 64 19.25 -12.61 9.88
C ASP A 64 18.20 -11.82 9.07
N PRO A 65 17.94 -10.55 9.40
CA PRO A 65 16.99 -9.73 8.66
C PRO A 65 17.43 -9.43 7.23
N ALA A 66 18.72 -9.57 6.89
CA ALA A 66 19.23 -9.33 5.55
C ALA A 66 19.07 -10.55 4.62
N TYR A 67 18.67 -11.71 5.13
CA TYR A 67 18.53 -12.92 4.35
C TYR A 67 17.26 -12.92 3.49
N VAL A 68 17.44 -12.99 2.17
CA VAL A 68 16.36 -12.84 1.16
C VAL A 68 15.69 -14.15 0.74
N GLY A 69 16.08 -15.30 1.31
CA GLY A 69 15.42 -16.59 1.02
C GLY A 69 15.71 -17.19 -0.36
N LEU A 70 16.63 -16.63 -1.15
CA LEU A 70 16.96 -17.12 -2.51
C LEU A 70 17.91 -18.32 -2.53
N VAL A 71 18.71 -18.51 -1.48
CA VAL A 71 19.74 -19.55 -1.42
C VAL A 71 19.67 -20.27 -0.09
N ALA A 72 19.34 -21.56 -0.10
CA ALA A 72 19.34 -22.41 1.10
C ALA A 72 20.57 -23.33 1.11
N LYS A 73 20.90 -23.86 2.29
CA LYS A 73 21.94 -24.88 2.45
C LYS A 73 21.34 -26.20 2.01
N ASN A 74 22.05 -26.97 1.20
CA ASN A 74 21.56 -28.25 0.69
C ASN A 74 21.54 -29.30 1.82
N PRO A 75 20.38 -29.80 2.27
CA PRO A 75 20.31 -30.79 3.35
C PRO A 75 21.02 -32.12 3.03
N PHE A 76 21.21 -32.44 1.76
CA PHE A 76 21.79 -33.71 1.27
C PHE A 76 23.31 -33.65 1.05
N SER A 77 23.95 -32.52 1.31
CA SER A 77 25.39 -32.38 1.13
C SER A 77 26.13 -32.70 2.42
N ASP A 78 27.19 -33.51 2.31
CA ASP A 78 28.05 -33.91 3.45
C ASP A 78 28.78 -32.73 4.10
N SER A 79 28.84 -31.58 3.42
CA SER A 79 29.45 -30.35 3.94
C SER A 79 28.61 -29.70 5.06
N TRP A 80 27.35 -30.12 5.25
CA TRP A 80 26.46 -29.53 6.24
C TRP A 80 25.99 -30.57 7.26
N LYS A 81 25.79 -30.12 8.50
CA LYS A 81 25.17 -30.95 9.52
C LYS A 81 23.65 -30.75 9.51
N THR A 82 22.94 -31.73 8.99
CA THR A 82 21.48 -31.71 8.84
C THR A 82 20.81 -32.46 10.00
N TYR A 83 19.76 -31.86 10.55
CA TYR A 83 18.91 -32.48 11.55
C TYR A 83 17.46 -32.48 11.06
N CYS A 84 16.87 -33.68 11.00
CA CYS A 84 15.45 -33.86 10.73
C CYS A 84 14.70 -33.87 12.05
N LEU A 85 14.08 -32.74 12.40
CA LEU A 85 13.42 -32.56 13.68
C LEU A 85 11.94 -32.95 13.62
N ARG A 86 11.31 -32.82 12.44
CA ARG A 86 9.91 -33.17 12.24
C ARG A 86 9.64 -33.62 10.81
N ASP A 87 9.03 -34.80 10.67
CA ASP A 87 8.64 -35.36 9.37
C ASP A 87 7.32 -34.79 8.84
N LYS A 88 6.35 -34.54 9.74
CA LYS A 88 5.01 -34.07 9.33
C LYS A 88 5.02 -32.61 8.84
N PRO A 89 4.50 -32.31 7.64
CA PRO A 89 4.36 -30.92 7.16
C PRO A 89 3.26 -30.17 7.91
N TYR A 90 3.44 -28.86 8.04
CA TYR A 90 2.51 -27.95 8.73
C TYR A 90 1.36 -27.50 7.82
N SER A 91 0.17 -27.40 8.38
CA SER A 91 -0.80 -26.44 7.84
C SER A 91 -0.44 -25.01 8.28
N LEU A 92 -0.80 -23.99 7.50
CA LEU A 92 -0.60 -22.59 7.89
C LEU A 92 -1.17 -22.27 9.27
N ASN A 93 -2.38 -22.77 9.56
CA ASN A 93 -3.05 -22.56 10.84
C ASN A 93 -2.33 -23.27 11.99
N GLU A 94 -1.75 -24.46 11.73
CA GLU A 94 -0.97 -25.19 12.74
C GLU A 94 0.33 -24.44 13.06
N LEU A 95 1.02 -23.93 12.04
CA LEU A 95 2.24 -23.15 12.21
C LEU A 95 1.97 -21.84 12.97
N ALA A 96 0.82 -21.23 12.72
CA ALA A 96 0.36 -20.01 13.38
C ALA A 96 -0.15 -20.21 14.81
N LYS A 97 -0.52 -21.42 15.22
CA LYS A 97 -1.29 -21.66 16.45
C LYS A 97 -0.61 -21.13 17.71
N ASN A 98 0.71 -21.20 17.75
CA ASN A 98 1.52 -20.76 18.87
C ASN A 98 2.29 -19.46 18.59
N LEU A 99 2.03 -18.84 17.44
CA LEU A 99 2.54 -17.52 17.09
C LEU A 99 1.43 -16.54 17.44
N GLU A 100 1.64 -15.67 18.43
CA GLU A 100 0.70 -14.59 18.73
C GLU A 100 0.66 -13.60 17.56
N LEU A 101 -0.19 -13.89 16.56
CA LEU A 101 -0.37 -13.10 15.36
C LEU A 101 -1.48 -12.08 15.61
N SER A 102 -1.12 -10.80 15.74
CA SER A 102 -2.12 -9.73 15.74
C SER A 102 -2.63 -9.48 14.32
N TRP A 103 -3.93 -9.24 14.16
CA TRP A 103 -4.50 -8.79 12.87
C TRP A 103 -3.85 -7.47 12.39
N LYS A 104 -3.31 -6.67 13.33
CA LYS A 104 -2.53 -5.46 13.01
C LYS A 104 -1.15 -5.77 12.42
N ASP A 105 -0.57 -6.93 12.70
CA ASP A 105 0.71 -7.36 12.13
C ASP A 105 0.53 -7.86 10.69
N ALA A 106 -0.58 -8.55 10.41
CA ALA A 106 -0.90 -9.05 9.07
C ALA A 106 -1.35 -7.95 8.08
N ASN A 107 -1.88 -6.84 8.60
CA ASN A 107 -2.36 -5.69 7.81
C ASN A 107 -1.52 -4.42 7.99
N LYS A 108 -0.35 -4.52 8.62
CA LYS A 108 0.53 -3.38 8.79
C LYS A 108 0.91 -2.84 7.41
N GLU A 109 0.73 -1.54 7.19
CA GLU A 109 1.36 -0.90 6.04
C GLU A 109 2.86 -1.16 6.14
N ILE A 110 3.44 -1.71 5.07
CA ILE A 110 4.87 -1.97 4.95
C ILE A 110 5.56 -0.65 5.26
N LYS A 111 6.21 -0.55 6.43
CA LYS A 111 6.94 0.66 6.80
C LYS A 111 8.07 0.86 5.79
N GLN A 112 8.55 2.10 5.66
CA GLN A 112 9.72 2.46 4.85
C GLN A 112 10.92 1.51 5.10
N ASP A 113 11.07 1.02 6.33
CA ASP A 113 12.12 0.08 6.75
C ASP A 113 11.79 -1.42 6.51
N ASP A 114 10.52 -1.79 6.32
CA ASP A 114 10.07 -3.19 6.08
C ASP A 114 10.24 -3.62 4.60
N ALA A 115 11.05 -2.88 3.83
CA ALA A 115 11.49 -3.26 2.48
C ALA A 115 12.23 -4.62 2.44
N ILE A 116 12.48 -5.21 3.61
CA ILE A 116 12.97 -6.57 3.81
C ILE A 116 11.93 -7.63 3.37
N GLY A 117 10.63 -7.35 3.50
CA GLY A 117 9.56 -8.31 3.16
C GLY A 117 9.02 -8.24 1.73
N LEU A 118 9.11 -7.07 1.07
CA LEU A 118 8.63 -6.86 -0.31
C LEU A 118 9.73 -6.41 -1.29
N GLY A 119 10.95 -6.18 -0.82
CA GLY A 119 12.06 -5.69 -1.65
C GLY A 119 12.02 -4.17 -1.91
N ARG A 120 13.21 -3.56 -1.93
CA ARG A 120 13.43 -2.12 -2.22
C ARG A 120 12.73 -1.63 -3.49
N ASN A 121 12.69 -2.48 -4.51
CA ASN A 121 12.04 -2.21 -5.79
C ASN A 121 10.52 -2.02 -5.63
N CYS A 122 9.85 -2.94 -4.96
CA CYS A 122 8.40 -2.88 -4.76
C CYS A 122 8.01 -1.69 -3.88
N PHE A 123 8.82 -1.34 -2.88
CA PHE A 123 8.59 -0.12 -2.09
C PHE A 123 8.56 1.13 -2.98
N VAL A 124 9.63 1.35 -3.78
CA VAL A 124 9.70 2.52 -4.68
C VAL A 124 8.55 2.48 -5.69
N PHE A 125 8.26 1.31 -6.26
CA PHE A 125 7.18 1.15 -7.23
C PHE A 125 5.79 1.47 -6.64
N HIS A 126 5.43 0.87 -5.51
CA HIS A 126 4.13 1.05 -4.88
C HIS A 126 3.93 2.48 -4.39
N THR A 127 4.98 3.13 -3.90
CA THR A 127 4.93 4.53 -3.47
C THR A 127 4.79 5.46 -4.67
N ALA A 128 5.70 5.35 -5.66
CA ALA A 128 5.74 6.24 -6.81
C ALA A 128 4.51 6.13 -7.72
N ARG A 129 3.93 4.93 -7.91
CA ARG A 129 2.80 4.75 -8.85
C ARG A 129 1.56 5.56 -8.43
N HIS A 130 1.26 5.65 -7.13
CA HIS A 130 0.08 6.35 -6.65
C HIS A 130 0.18 7.86 -6.83
N TRP A 131 1.39 8.40 -6.61
CA TRP A 131 1.72 9.77 -6.97
C TRP A 131 1.59 9.98 -8.49
N ALA A 132 2.20 9.11 -9.29
CA ALA A 132 2.22 9.23 -10.75
C ALA A 132 0.83 9.23 -11.40
N TYR A 133 -0.14 8.46 -10.86
CA TYR A 133 -1.53 8.44 -11.36
C TYR A 133 -2.22 9.81 -11.32
N LYS A 134 -1.80 10.68 -10.40
CA LYS A 134 -2.30 12.06 -10.30
C LYS A 134 -1.41 13.00 -11.10
N GLU A 135 -0.09 12.86 -10.99
CA GLU A 135 0.87 13.79 -11.56
C GLU A 135 0.86 13.83 -13.10
N VAL A 136 0.61 12.69 -13.75
CA VAL A 136 0.57 12.59 -15.23
C VAL A 136 -0.38 13.60 -15.87
N ARG A 137 -1.39 14.07 -15.13
CA ARG A 137 -2.36 15.08 -15.59
C ARG A 137 -1.71 16.42 -15.89
N GLN A 138 -0.65 16.80 -15.20
CA GLN A 138 0.10 18.05 -15.44
C GLN A 138 0.93 18.00 -16.71
N TYR A 139 1.21 16.78 -17.23
CA TYR A 139 2.04 16.56 -18.41
C TYR A 139 1.22 16.31 -19.68
N ARG A 140 -0.09 16.53 -19.63
CA ARG A 140 -0.96 16.47 -20.82
C ARG A 140 -0.58 17.60 -21.78
N GLY A 141 -0.32 17.26 -23.04
CA GLY A 141 0.22 18.20 -24.03
C GLY A 141 1.74 18.39 -23.95
N SER A 142 2.43 17.73 -23.01
CA SER A 142 3.89 17.67 -22.94
C SER A 142 4.44 16.43 -23.69
N THR A 143 5.76 16.26 -23.67
CA THR A 143 6.44 15.12 -24.27
C THR A 143 6.63 13.97 -23.28
N TYR A 144 6.69 12.73 -23.81
CA TYR A 144 6.96 11.56 -22.98
C TYR A 144 8.34 11.63 -22.29
N THR A 145 9.33 12.28 -22.91
CA THR A 145 10.67 12.47 -22.33
C THR A 145 10.61 13.32 -21.07
N ALA A 146 9.92 14.47 -21.13
CA ALA A 146 9.73 15.35 -19.96
C ALA A 146 8.98 14.64 -18.82
N TRP A 147 7.96 13.83 -19.17
CA TRP A 147 7.25 12.99 -18.20
C TRP A 147 8.16 11.94 -17.58
N LEU A 148 8.93 11.20 -18.38
CA LEU A 148 9.84 10.17 -17.91
C LEU A 148 10.88 10.76 -16.95
N ASP A 149 11.47 11.92 -17.29
CA ASP A 149 12.46 12.58 -16.45
C ASP A 149 11.88 13.00 -15.08
N CYS A 150 10.63 13.48 -15.05
CA CYS A 150 9.91 13.75 -13.81
C CYS A 150 9.74 12.50 -12.94
N VAL A 151 9.30 11.39 -13.54
CA VAL A 151 9.11 10.13 -12.81
C VAL A 151 10.45 9.57 -12.30
N VAL A 152 11.52 9.67 -13.11
CA VAL A 152 12.87 9.29 -12.70
C VAL A 152 13.33 10.12 -11.50
N LYS A 153 13.15 11.45 -11.56
CA LYS A 153 13.52 12.35 -10.44
C LYS A 153 12.77 11.98 -9.16
N HIS A 154 11.47 11.71 -9.23
CA HIS A 154 10.68 11.31 -8.08
C HIS A 154 11.13 9.96 -7.50
N CYS A 155 11.34 8.95 -8.35
CA CYS A 155 11.81 7.63 -7.90
C CYS A 155 13.22 7.70 -7.30
N SER A 156 14.09 8.53 -7.85
CA SER A 156 15.43 8.78 -7.28
C SER A 156 15.36 9.43 -5.89
N GLY A 157 14.43 10.36 -5.67
CA GLY A 157 14.19 10.93 -4.34
C GLY A 157 13.72 9.89 -3.32
N LEU A 158 12.81 8.99 -3.71
CA LEU A 158 12.39 7.88 -2.85
C LEU A 158 13.55 6.92 -2.53
N ASN A 159 14.41 6.65 -3.50
CA ASN A 159 15.57 5.79 -3.34
C ASN A 159 16.62 6.36 -2.37
N GLN A 160 16.78 7.69 -2.34
CA GLN A 160 17.68 8.38 -1.40
C GLN A 160 17.23 8.25 0.06
N GLY A 161 15.92 8.06 0.30
CA GLY A 161 15.36 7.83 1.62
C GLY A 161 15.51 6.39 2.14
N LEU A 162 16.11 5.48 1.36
CA LEU A 162 16.36 4.10 1.78
C LEU A 162 17.68 3.97 2.54
N ASN A 163 17.69 3.15 3.59
CA ASN A 163 18.91 2.81 4.34
C ASN A 163 20.01 2.20 3.44
N GLN A 164 19.60 1.47 2.39
CA GLN A 164 20.49 0.93 1.36
C GLN A 164 19.93 1.25 -0.04
N PRO A 165 20.31 2.39 -0.63
CA PRO A 165 19.83 2.81 -1.94
C PRO A 165 20.16 1.78 -3.03
N MET A 166 19.24 1.63 -3.99
CA MET A 166 19.45 0.87 -5.22
C MET A 166 20.32 1.65 -6.20
N THR A 167 20.86 0.94 -7.20
CA THR A 167 21.62 1.57 -8.29
C THR A 167 20.70 2.44 -9.16
N HIS A 168 21.29 3.44 -9.82
CA HIS A 168 20.54 4.31 -10.73
C HIS A 168 19.86 3.54 -11.88
N GLY A 169 20.47 2.45 -12.35
CA GLY A 169 19.89 1.59 -13.38
C GLY A 169 18.59 0.92 -12.95
N GLU A 170 18.56 0.39 -11.73
CA GLU A 170 17.36 -0.23 -11.14
C GLU A 170 16.23 0.79 -10.97
N VAL A 171 16.54 1.96 -10.40
CA VAL A 171 15.56 3.05 -10.22
C VAL A 171 15.00 3.52 -11.56
N LYS A 172 15.84 3.68 -12.58
CA LYS A 172 15.42 4.08 -13.93
C LYS A 172 14.52 3.02 -14.57
N GLY A 173 14.75 1.73 -14.29
CA GLY A 173 13.87 0.64 -14.71
C GLY A 173 12.46 0.75 -14.12
N ILE A 174 12.37 1.00 -12.81
CA ILE A 174 11.10 1.22 -12.11
C ILE A 174 10.36 2.43 -12.69
N ALA A 175 11.06 3.55 -12.81
CA ALA A 175 10.50 4.80 -13.33
C ALA A 175 9.97 4.63 -14.77
N LYS A 176 10.71 3.94 -15.65
CA LYS A 176 10.24 3.63 -17.02
C LYS A 176 8.95 2.81 -17.03
N SER A 177 8.83 1.81 -16.15
CA SER A 177 7.63 0.97 -16.05
C SER A 177 6.40 1.81 -15.68
N ILE A 178 6.54 2.64 -14.63
CA ILE A 178 5.47 3.54 -14.16
C ILE A 178 5.11 4.57 -15.22
N ALA A 179 6.11 5.24 -15.78
CA ALA A 179 5.93 6.31 -16.75
C ALA A 179 5.20 5.80 -18.00
N ARG A 180 5.64 4.66 -18.55
CA ARG A 180 5.02 4.02 -19.73
C ARG A 180 3.57 3.63 -19.47
N TYR A 181 3.29 3.04 -18.31
CA TYR A 181 1.93 2.65 -17.95
C TYR A 181 1.01 3.86 -17.87
N CYS A 182 1.40 4.88 -17.11
CA CYS A 182 0.60 6.10 -16.93
C CYS A 182 0.38 6.81 -18.25
N TRP A 183 1.42 6.96 -19.07
CA TRP A 183 1.33 7.63 -20.37
C TRP A 183 0.37 6.93 -21.32
N LYS A 184 0.46 5.60 -21.44
CA LYS A 184 -0.41 4.82 -22.33
C LYS A 184 -1.86 4.78 -21.84
N LYS A 185 -2.09 4.82 -20.53
CA LYS A 185 -3.42 4.64 -19.93
C LYS A 185 -4.12 5.96 -19.58
N ASP A 186 -3.44 7.11 -19.57
CA ASP A 186 -4.02 8.38 -19.11
C ASP A 186 -5.31 8.74 -19.85
N ALA A 187 -5.32 8.69 -21.18
CA ALA A 187 -6.51 9.04 -21.97
C ALA A 187 -7.73 8.17 -21.62
N TYR A 188 -7.54 6.84 -21.55
CA TYR A 188 -8.59 5.90 -21.17
C TYR A 188 -9.08 6.14 -19.74
N CYS A 189 -8.14 6.24 -18.79
CA CYS A 189 -8.46 6.46 -17.38
C CYS A 189 -9.12 7.82 -17.13
N TYR A 190 -8.82 8.83 -17.97
CA TYR A 190 -9.44 10.14 -17.92
C TYR A 190 -10.91 10.08 -18.34
N GLN A 191 -11.22 9.37 -19.43
CA GLN A 191 -12.60 9.16 -19.86
C GLN A 191 -13.41 8.43 -18.78
N GLU A 192 -12.88 7.32 -18.26
CA GLU A 192 -13.48 6.57 -17.15
C GLU A 192 -13.70 7.44 -15.90
N PHE A 193 -12.79 8.39 -15.64
CA PHE A 193 -12.94 9.33 -14.54
C PHE A 193 -14.10 10.29 -14.79
N ILE A 194 -14.23 10.86 -15.99
CA ILE A 194 -15.36 11.72 -16.37
C ILE A 194 -16.67 10.95 -16.21
N ASP A 195 -16.77 9.75 -16.77
CA ASP A 195 -17.98 8.93 -16.74
C ASP A 195 -18.37 8.54 -15.30
N ARG A 196 -17.37 8.27 -14.45
CA ARG A 196 -17.59 8.03 -13.03
C ARG A 196 -18.09 9.28 -12.31
N GLN A 197 -17.50 10.44 -12.56
CA GLN A 197 -17.89 11.70 -11.93
C GLN A 197 -19.29 12.13 -12.37
N SER A 198 -19.62 12.02 -13.66
CA SER A 198 -20.95 12.35 -14.18
C SER A 198 -22.02 11.48 -13.52
N ARG A 199 -21.83 10.16 -13.52
CA ARG A 199 -22.76 9.21 -12.87
C ARG A 199 -22.92 9.50 -11.38
N LYS A 200 -21.82 9.70 -10.65
CA LYS A 200 -21.86 10.03 -9.21
C LYS A 200 -22.56 11.37 -8.97
N GLY A 201 -22.28 12.38 -9.81
CA GLY A 201 -22.91 13.69 -9.77
C GLY A 201 -24.41 13.62 -10.00
N THR A 202 -24.87 12.83 -10.98
CA THR A 202 -26.31 12.62 -11.22
C THR A 202 -26.99 11.93 -10.04
N VAL A 203 -26.40 10.87 -9.49
CA VAL A 203 -26.96 10.14 -8.35
C VAL A 203 -27.00 11.02 -7.10
N GLY A 204 -25.92 11.78 -6.84
CA GLY A 204 -25.84 12.73 -5.73
C GLY A 204 -26.84 13.87 -5.90
N GLY A 205 -26.91 14.46 -7.09
CA GLY A 205 -27.81 15.56 -7.44
C GLY A 205 -29.29 15.20 -7.29
N LYS A 206 -29.68 13.99 -7.70
CA LYS A 206 -31.06 13.47 -7.52
C LYS A 206 -31.46 13.33 -6.05
N LYS A 207 -30.51 13.01 -5.17
CA LYS A 207 -30.74 12.87 -3.72
C LYS A 207 -30.63 14.20 -2.98
N SER A 208 -29.73 15.07 -3.41
CA SER A 208 -29.50 16.35 -2.76
C SER A 208 -30.67 17.30 -3.00
N LYS A 209 -31.16 17.93 -1.94
CA LYS A 209 -32.07 19.08 -2.02
C LYS A 209 -31.29 20.32 -1.59
N ARG A 210 -31.43 21.42 -2.34
CA ARG A 210 -30.83 22.69 -1.95
C ARG A 210 -31.65 23.28 -0.80
N GLY A 211 -31.02 23.44 0.36
CA GLY A 211 -31.62 24.16 1.50
C GLY A 211 -31.77 25.67 1.22
N CYS A 212 -32.50 26.37 2.09
CA CYS A 212 -32.49 27.83 2.08
C CYS A 212 -31.14 28.33 2.64
N LYS A 213 -30.69 29.50 2.21
CA LYS A 213 -29.48 30.13 2.72
C LYS A 213 -29.92 31.19 3.73
N ASP A 214 -29.57 31.03 5.00
CA ASP A 214 -30.15 31.82 6.09
C ASP A 214 -29.86 33.32 5.98
N ASP A 215 -28.67 33.66 5.48
CA ASP A 215 -28.22 35.04 5.23
C ASP A 215 -28.73 35.65 3.90
N SER A 216 -29.63 34.96 3.20
CA SER A 216 -30.20 35.50 1.97
C SER A 216 -31.35 36.44 2.27
N GLU A 217 -31.52 37.50 1.46
CA GLU A 217 -32.71 38.37 1.51
C GLU A 217 -34.02 37.57 1.42
N ARG A 218 -33.97 36.41 0.75
CA ARG A 218 -35.10 35.49 0.65
C ARG A 218 -35.47 34.85 1.99
N SER A 219 -34.51 34.61 2.86
CA SER A 219 -34.70 34.01 4.18
C SER A 219 -34.91 35.05 5.27
N MET A 220 -34.18 36.18 5.24
CA MET A 220 -34.34 37.28 6.20
C MET A 220 -35.63 38.08 5.99
N LYS A 221 -36.15 38.09 4.75
CA LYS A 221 -37.43 38.70 4.37
C LYS A 221 -37.62 40.14 4.91
N PRO A 222 -36.71 41.08 4.58
CA PRO A 222 -36.76 42.47 5.10
C PRO A 222 -38.06 43.23 4.74
N TRP A 223 -38.81 42.76 3.75
CA TRP A 223 -40.12 43.33 3.42
C TRP A 223 -41.18 43.08 4.50
N GLU A 224 -41.07 41.98 5.28
CA GLU A 224 -41.97 41.72 6.42
C GLU A 224 -41.74 42.76 7.52
N GLU A 225 -40.49 43.10 7.83
CA GLU A 225 -40.14 44.16 8.79
C GLU A 225 -40.61 45.55 8.33
N LEU A 226 -40.53 45.83 7.03
CA LEU A 226 -41.01 47.08 6.44
C LEU A 226 -42.54 47.13 6.27
N GLY A 227 -43.28 46.07 6.63
CA GLY A 227 -44.74 46.00 6.49
C GLY A 227 -45.25 46.06 5.06
N ILE A 228 -44.42 45.73 4.06
CA ILE A 228 -44.77 45.78 2.63
C ILE A 228 -44.68 44.40 1.97
N GLY A 229 -45.41 44.18 0.88
CA GLY A 229 -45.31 42.94 0.11
C GLY A 229 -43.94 42.77 -0.57
N GLN A 230 -43.46 41.53 -0.71
CA GLN A 230 -42.18 41.17 -1.36
C GLN A 230 -42.00 41.81 -2.75
N ALA A 231 -43.03 41.73 -3.60
CA ALA A 231 -42.98 42.32 -4.95
C ALA A 231 -42.87 43.86 -4.92
N THR A 232 -43.41 44.50 -3.88
CA THR A 232 -43.32 45.94 -3.67
C THR A 232 -41.92 46.33 -3.19
N TYR A 233 -41.33 45.55 -2.29
CA TYR A 233 -39.94 45.72 -1.86
C TYR A 233 -38.96 45.71 -3.05
N TYR A 234 -38.99 44.67 -3.90
CA TYR A 234 -38.10 44.61 -5.06
C TYR A 234 -38.36 45.71 -6.10
N ARG A 235 -39.63 46.12 -6.30
CA ARG A 235 -39.96 47.27 -7.16
C ARG A 235 -39.42 48.59 -6.62
N ARG A 236 -39.48 48.82 -5.30
CA ARG A 236 -38.93 50.02 -4.64
C ARG A 236 -37.40 49.99 -4.63
N LYS A 237 -36.78 48.83 -4.36
CA LYS A 237 -35.33 48.61 -4.44
C LYS A 237 -34.78 48.97 -5.81
N LYS A 238 -35.42 48.50 -6.89
CA LYS A 238 -35.05 48.81 -8.27
C LYS A 238 -35.14 50.30 -8.60
N LYS A 239 -36.04 51.04 -7.94
CA LYS A 239 -36.23 52.48 -8.11
C LYS A 239 -35.37 53.33 -7.16
N GLY A 240 -34.54 52.72 -6.31
CA GLY A 240 -33.74 53.42 -5.30
C GLY A 240 -34.59 54.08 -4.18
N LEU A 241 -35.83 53.62 -3.98
CA LEU A 241 -36.79 54.20 -3.04
C LEU A 241 -36.80 53.50 -1.68
N LEU A 242 -35.76 52.72 -1.38
CA LEU A 242 -35.53 52.15 -0.06
C LEU A 242 -34.46 53.00 0.61
N SER A 243 -34.73 53.55 1.79
CA SER A 243 -33.72 54.28 2.56
C SER A 243 -32.72 53.27 3.12
N ASP A 244 -31.43 53.49 2.87
CA ASP A 244 -30.36 52.79 3.59
C ASP A 244 -30.41 53.25 5.05
N SER A 245 -31.10 52.48 5.89
CA SER A 245 -31.14 52.70 7.33
C SER A 245 -30.39 51.55 7.98
N ILE A 246 -29.13 51.86 8.31
CA ILE A 246 -28.17 51.28 9.29
C ILE A 246 -28.29 49.78 9.57
#